data_AF-A0A4Y9ZIJ3-F1
#
_entry.id   AF-A0A4Y9ZIJ3-F1
#
_cell.length_a   1.000
_cell.length_b   1.000
_cell.length_c   1.000
_cell.angle_alpha   90.00
_cell.angle_beta   90.00
_cell.angle_gamma   90.00
#
_symmetry.space_group_name_H-M   'P 1'
#
loop_
_entity.id
_entity.type
_entity.pdbx_description
1 polymer ?
#
loop_
_entity_poly.entity_id
_entity_poly.type
_entity_poly.pdbx_seq_one_letter_code
_entity_poly.pdbx_strand_id
1 'polypeptide(L)'
;MSATVVSSPGKVLLAGGYLVLDPAYSGVVVSTSSRFYTVVRTGTSNEIHVRSPQFVEGSWSYTVKLAETSVQVEPSPSIPGKNKFVHFALQNALTLALEVNGAAQFSQSFGTGLDITIAGDNDFYSQEDQLKKLNLPSNIESLSKIPPFSHTGVTLADVAKTGLGSSAALITSLVTALLVHFAVLPRALDAPARLLAHNVAQFVHCLAQGKVGSGFDVSAAAFGSQLYTRFSPEVIKPLMDGTAGTQPLFPTLSPQNPAWDYRVEPFQLPPFTRLLLADIHAGSNTPSLVGKVLKWREQDSTTGARSALALEG
;
A
#
# COMPACT_ATOMS: atom_id res chain seq x y z
N MET A 1 -5.96 22.69 13.20
CA MET A 1 -6.58 21.81 12.18
C MET A 1 -6.82 20.44 12.80
N SER A 2 -7.90 19.75 12.43
CA SER A 2 -8.20 18.39 12.93
C SER A 2 -7.26 17.37 12.30
N ALA A 3 -6.89 16.31 13.03
CA ALA A 3 -6.17 15.17 12.47
C ALA A 3 -6.96 14.51 11.33
N THR A 4 -6.27 14.09 10.26
CA THR A 4 -6.82 13.21 9.22
C THR A 4 -6.45 11.78 9.56
N VAL A 5 -7.43 10.89 9.62
CA VAL A 5 -7.21 9.45 9.86
C VAL A 5 -7.81 8.66 8.72
N VAL A 6 -7.00 7.84 8.07
CA VAL A 6 -7.44 6.90 7.04
C VAL A 6 -6.95 5.51 7.40
N SER A 7 -7.74 4.49 7.06
CA SER A 7 -7.33 3.10 7.20
C SER A 7 -7.62 2.28 5.96
N SER A 8 -6.80 1.28 5.70
CA SER A 8 -6.93 0.35 4.58
C SER A 8 -6.80 -1.10 5.07
N PRO A 9 -7.67 -2.03 4.61
CA PRO A 9 -7.61 -3.41 5.04
C PRO A 9 -6.41 -4.16 4.43
N GLY A 10 -6.05 -5.27 5.05
CA GLY A 10 -5.22 -6.31 4.43
C GLY A 10 -6.01 -7.13 3.42
N LYS A 11 -5.37 -8.14 2.84
CA LYS A 11 -5.94 -8.95 1.76
C LYS A 11 -5.53 -10.42 1.82
N VAL A 12 -6.37 -11.26 1.24
CA VAL A 12 -6.10 -12.66 0.90
C VAL A 12 -6.51 -12.90 -0.56
N LEU A 13 -5.61 -13.49 -1.35
CA LEU A 13 -5.96 -13.99 -2.68
C LEU A 13 -6.48 -15.41 -2.51
N LEU A 14 -7.79 -15.60 -2.67
CA LEU A 14 -8.45 -16.91 -2.48
C LEU A 14 -8.34 -17.79 -3.71
N ALA A 15 -8.42 -17.21 -4.91
CA ALA A 15 -8.34 -17.93 -6.16
C ALA A 15 -7.65 -17.09 -7.23
N GLY A 16 -7.04 -17.75 -8.21
CA GLY A 16 -6.37 -17.12 -9.35
C GLY A 16 -4.84 -17.11 -9.26
N GLY A 17 -4.24 -17.36 -8.10
CA GLY A 17 -2.80 -17.60 -7.95
C GLY A 17 -1.92 -16.66 -8.80
N TYR A 18 -1.09 -17.25 -9.67
CA TYR A 18 -0.26 -16.48 -10.62
C TYR A 18 -1.01 -16.03 -11.88
N LEU A 19 -2.21 -16.55 -12.17
CA LEU A 19 -3.02 -16.13 -13.31
C LEU A 19 -3.43 -14.67 -13.24
N VAL A 20 -3.55 -14.10 -12.03
CA VAL A 20 -3.82 -12.66 -11.82
C VAL A 20 -2.72 -11.74 -12.39
N LEU A 21 -1.57 -12.31 -12.81
CA LEU A 21 -0.53 -11.60 -13.55
C LEU A 21 -0.84 -11.46 -15.04
N ASP A 22 -1.93 -12.03 -15.54
CA ASP A 22 -2.34 -11.93 -16.94
C ASP A 22 -3.76 -11.33 -17.02
N PRO A 23 -3.97 -10.25 -17.77
CA PRO A 23 -5.27 -9.56 -17.84
C PRO A 23 -6.40 -10.42 -18.43
N ALA A 24 -6.09 -11.57 -19.02
CA ALA A 24 -7.11 -12.54 -19.44
C ALA A 24 -7.82 -13.23 -18.26
N TYR A 25 -7.23 -13.23 -17.07
CA TYR A 25 -7.75 -13.94 -15.91
C TYR A 25 -8.04 -13.01 -14.73
N SER A 26 -9.05 -13.36 -13.95
CA SER A 26 -9.40 -12.67 -12.70
C SER A 26 -8.95 -13.47 -11.49
N GLY A 27 -8.64 -12.75 -10.40
CA GLY A 27 -8.41 -13.33 -9.07
C GLY A 27 -9.52 -12.97 -8.10
N VAL A 28 -9.88 -13.90 -7.22
CA VAL A 28 -10.83 -13.63 -6.11
C VAL A 28 -10.03 -13.16 -4.92
N VAL A 29 -10.27 -11.92 -4.49
CA VAL A 29 -9.55 -11.29 -3.38
C VAL A 29 -10.54 -10.94 -2.28
N VAL A 30 -10.23 -11.34 -1.05
CA VAL A 30 -11.02 -10.98 0.13
C VAL A 30 -10.19 -10.08 1.04
N SER A 31 -10.76 -8.93 1.38
CA SER A 31 -10.17 -8.00 2.34
C SER A 31 -10.28 -8.56 3.75
N THR A 32 -9.21 -8.45 4.55
CA THR A 32 -9.25 -8.87 5.94
C THR A 32 -9.88 -7.81 6.84
N SER A 33 -10.26 -8.21 8.07
CA SER A 33 -10.66 -7.27 9.12
C SER A 33 -9.49 -6.44 9.64
N SER A 34 -8.27 -6.94 9.54
CA SER A 34 -7.03 -6.27 9.95
C SER A 34 -6.76 -5.06 9.05
N ARG A 35 -6.37 -3.93 9.63
CA ARG A 35 -6.19 -2.66 8.94
C ARG A 35 -4.86 -2.00 9.25
N PHE A 36 -4.34 -1.29 8.26
CA PHE A 36 -3.34 -0.24 8.47
C PHE A 36 -4.04 1.09 8.68
N TYR A 37 -3.51 1.89 9.58
CA TYR A 37 -3.97 3.22 9.92
C TYR A 37 -2.86 4.23 9.64
N THR A 38 -3.23 5.34 9.01
CA THR A 38 -2.38 6.51 8.90
C THR A 38 -3.09 7.70 9.52
N VAL A 39 -2.39 8.37 10.44
CA VAL A 39 -2.83 9.62 11.06
C VAL A 39 -1.92 10.74 10.60
N VAL A 40 -2.48 11.77 9.97
CA VAL A 40 -1.76 12.97 9.54
C VAL A 40 -2.23 14.16 10.37
N ARG A 41 -1.30 14.87 10.98
CA ARG A 41 -1.51 16.11 11.74
C ARG A 41 -0.57 17.19 11.22
N THR A 42 -0.90 18.44 11.52
CA THR A 42 0.03 19.56 11.33
C THR A 42 1.23 19.38 12.27
N GLY A 43 2.43 19.47 11.71
CA GLY A 43 3.70 19.44 12.44
C GLY A 43 4.10 20.83 12.96
N THR A 44 5.22 20.91 13.66
CA THR A 44 5.69 22.14 14.33
C THR A 44 7.11 22.57 13.94
N SER A 45 7.73 21.90 12.98
CA SER A 45 9.18 21.95 12.73
C SER A 45 9.56 22.26 11.28
N ASN A 46 8.60 22.67 10.44
CA ASN A 46 8.78 22.88 8.99
C ASN A 46 9.31 21.63 8.26
N GLU A 47 9.14 20.46 8.86
CA GLU A 47 9.54 19.17 8.34
C GLU A 47 8.35 18.20 8.40
N ILE A 48 8.46 17.11 7.65
CA ILE A 48 7.55 15.97 7.77
C ILE A 48 8.20 14.95 8.69
N HIS A 49 7.56 14.65 9.82
CA HIS A 49 7.95 13.59 10.74
C HIS A 49 7.04 12.40 10.56
N VAL A 50 7.59 11.24 10.22
CA VAL A 50 6.84 9.99 10.04
C VAL A 50 7.29 9.00 11.10
N ARG A 51 6.33 8.40 11.81
CA ARG A 51 6.58 7.42 12.87
C ARG A 51 5.76 6.17 12.65
N SER A 52 6.37 5.03 12.90
CA SER A 52 5.79 3.69 12.92
C SER A 52 6.15 3.05 14.26
N PRO A 53 5.36 3.27 15.31
CA PRO A 53 5.73 2.98 16.70
C PRO A 53 5.88 1.48 17.00
N GLN A 54 5.54 0.60 16.05
CA GLN A 54 5.66 -0.85 16.20
C GLN A 54 7.08 -1.38 15.94
N PHE A 55 8.01 -0.54 15.50
CA PHE A 55 9.35 -0.95 15.09
C PHE A 55 10.46 -0.17 15.80
N VAL A 56 11.56 -0.88 16.04
CA VAL A 56 12.85 -0.25 16.37
C VAL A 56 13.26 0.61 15.19
N GLU A 57 13.71 1.84 15.48
CA GLU A 57 14.10 2.83 14.46
C GLU A 57 12.99 3.14 13.43
N GLY A 58 11.73 2.95 13.83
CA GLY A 58 10.56 3.23 12.99
C GLY A 58 10.24 4.72 12.88
N SER A 59 11.22 5.61 12.81
CA SER A 59 10.99 7.07 12.67
C SER A 59 11.86 7.64 11.55
N TRP A 60 11.30 8.55 10.76
CA TRP A 60 11.96 9.18 9.62
C TRP A 60 11.52 10.64 9.51
N SER A 61 12.44 11.51 9.09
CA SER A 61 12.14 12.92 8.85
C SER A 61 12.47 13.32 7.42
N TYR A 62 11.69 14.24 6.86
CA TYR A 62 11.85 14.73 5.50
C TYR A 62 11.69 16.24 5.45
N THR A 63 12.51 16.89 4.62
CA THR A 63 12.33 18.30 4.26
C THR A 63 11.57 18.42 2.95
N VAL A 64 10.87 19.54 2.77
CA VAL A 64 10.10 19.84 1.56
C VAL A 64 10.62 21.14 0.96
N LYS A 65 11.11 21.06 -0.27
CA LYS A 65 11.45 22.24 -1.09
C LYS A 65 10.29 22.48 -2.04
N LEU A 66 9.64 23.62 -1.87
CA LEU A 66 8.52 24.05 -2.71
C LEU A 66 8.99 25.12 -3.70
N ALA A 67 8.70 24.91 -4.98
CA ALA A 67 8.73 25.91 -6.04
C ALA A 67 7.29 26.15 -6.55
N GLU A 68 7.10 27.07 -7.49
CA GLU A 68 5.77 27.42 -8.00
C GLU A 68 4.98 26.22 -8.55
N THR A 69 5.66 25.30 -9.23
CA THR A 69 5.04 24.16 -9.92
C THR A 69 5.68 22.81 -9.56
N SER A 70 6.61 22.78 -8.61
CA SER A 70 7.26 21.54 -8.20
C SER A 70 7.48 21.48 -6.71
N VAL A 71 7.45 20.26 -6.18
CA VAL A 71 7.76 19.95 -4.79
C VAL A 71 8.76 18.82 -4.77
N GLN A 72 9.80 18.97 -3.96
CA GLN A 72 10.85 17.96 -3.77
C GLN A 72 10.89 17.58 -2.30
N VAL A 73 10.76 16.28 -2.03
CA VAL A 73 10.87 15.70 -0.69
C VAL A 73 12.24 15.07 -0.57
N GLU A 74 13.01 15.45 0.45
CA GLU A 74 14.34 14.92 0.69
C GLU A 74 14.45 14.38 2.11
N PRO A 75 15.13 13.24 2.36
CA PRO A 75 15.40 12.78 3.71
C PRO A 75 16.14 13.86 4.51
N SER A 76 15.62 14.18 5.71
CA SER A 76 16.25 15.12 6.61
C SER A 76 17.37 14.44 7.41
N PRO A 77 18.49 15.14 7.68
CA PRO A 77 19.50 14.63 8.59
C PRO A 77 19.03 14.60 10.07
N SER A 78 17.90 15.24 10.42
CA SER A 78 17.40 15.34 11.79
C SER A 78 17.08 13.96 12.42
N ILE A 79 16.45 13.07 11.64
CA ILE A 79 16.24 11.67 11.99
C ILE A 79 16.76 10.81 10.83
N PRO A 80 18.01 10.30 10.93
CA PRO A 80 18.62 9.55 9.85
C PRO A 80 17.88 8.22 9.65
N GLY A 81 17.54 7.92 8.40
CA GLY A 81 16.88 6.67 8.02
C GLY A 81 16.30 6.78 6.62
N LYS A 82 16.08 5.63 5.95
CA LYS A 82 15.47 5.59 4.62
C LYS A 82 14.33 4.59 4.59
N ASN A 83 13.12 5.08 4.38
CA ASN A 83 11.99 4.26 4.01
C ASN A 83 11.52 4.64 2.60
N LYS A 84 11.82 3.78 1.63
CA LYS A 84 11.52 4.02 0.20
C LYS A 84 10.02 4.17 -0.07
N PHE A 85 9.19 3.37 0.62
CA PHE A 85 7.73 3.41 0.46
C PHE A 85 7.16 4.72 0.98
N VAL A 86 7.56 5.13 2.19
CA VAL A 86 7.14 6.41 2.78
C VAL A 86 7.60 7.58 1.93
N HIS A 87 8.87 7.59 1.51
CA HIS A 87 9.42 8.67 0.69
C HIS A 87 8.63 8.85 -0.62
N PHE A 88 8.40 7.78 -1.38
CA PHE A 88 7.65 7.90 -2.63
C PHE A 88 6.17 8.23 -2.43
N ALA A 89 5.55 7.79 -1.34
CA ALA A 89 4.19 8.22 -1.00
C ALA A 89 4.14 9.73 -0.73
N LEU A 90 5.07 10.25 0.08
CA LEU A 90 5.18 11.68 0.36
C LEU A 90 5.42 12.47 -0.93
N GLN A 91 6.46 12.11 -1.68
CA GLN A 91 6.83 12.82 -2.91
C GLN A 91 5.65 12.92 -3.87
N ASN A 92 5.02 11.81 -4.24
CA ASN A 92 4.01 11.82 -5.30
C ASN A 92 2.65 12.33 -4.82
N ALA A 93 2.25 12.09 -3.57
CA ALA A 93 1.01 12.65 -3.04
C ALA A 93 1.10 14.18 -2.89
N LEU A 94 2.26 14.71 -2.46
CA LEU A 94 2.49 16.15 -2.37
C LEU A 94 2.60 16.79 -3.76
N THR A 95 3.25 16.14 -4.72
CA THR A 95 3.27 16.61 -6.12
C THR A 95 1.85 16.73 -6.67
N LEU A 96 1.02 15.71 -6.48
CA LEU A 96 -0.38 15.76 -6.93
C LEU A 96 -1.18 16.84 -6.20
N ALA A 97 -0.95 17.03 -4.89
CA ALA A 97 -1.60 18.08 -4.12
C ALA A 97 -1.23 19.49 -4.61
N LEU A 98 0.05 19.71 -4.96
CA LEU A 98 0.49 20.96 -5.57
C LEU A 98 -0.15 21.17 -6.94
N GLU A 99 -0.19 20.14 -7.78
CA GLU A 99 -0.77 20.19 -9.12
C GLU A 99 -2.27 20.53 -9.10
N VAL A 100 -3.03 19.94 -8.18
CA VAL A 100 -4.49 20.13 -8.10
C VAL A 100 -4.87 21.45 -7.42
N ASN A 101 -4.17 21.81 -6.33
CA ASN A 101 -4.58 22.95 -5.48
C ASN A 101 -3.77 24.23 -5.72
N GLY A 102 -2.62 24.13 -6.39
CA GLY A 102 -1.66 25.23 -6.54
C GLY A 102 -0.87 25.53 -5.25
N ALA A 103 0.18 26.34 -5.40
CA ALA A 103 1.15 26.61 -4.35
C ALA A 103 0.53 27.29 -3.11
N ALA A 104 -0.42 28.21 -3.29
CA ALA A 104 -1.01 28.96 -2.17
C ALA A 104 -1.78 28.05 -1.19
N GLN A 105 -2.69 27.23 -1.71
CA GLN A 105 -3.46 26.28 -0.88
C GLN A 105 -2.55 25.16 -0.37
N PHE A 106 -1.59 24.69 -1.16
CA PHE A 106 -0.58 23.72 -0.71
C PHE A 106 0.18 24.24 0.53
N SER A 107 0.72 25.46 0.48
CA SER A 107 1.45 26.07 1.59
C SER A 107 0.57 26.26 2.82
N GLN A 108 -0.71 26.60 2.64
CA GLN A 108 -1.66 26.71 3.73
C GLN A 108 -1.91 25.36 4.42
N SER A 109 -2.10 24.29 3.65
CA SER A 109 -2.30 22.93 4.18
C SER A 109 -1.03 22.35 4.80
N PHE A 110 0.13 22.60 4.19
CA PHE A 110 1.43 22.15 4.70
C PHE A 110 1.80 22.86 6.01
N GLY A 111 1.47 24.15 6.13
CA GLY A 111 1.70 24.95 7.33
C GLY A 111 3.15 24.86 7.81
N THR A 112 3.32 24.44 9.06
CA THR A 112 4.62 24.24 9.72
C THR A 112 5.12 22.79 9.64
N GLY A 113 4.77 22.08 8.57
CA GLY A 113 5.14 20.68 8.35
C GLY A 113 4.05 19.68 8.76
N LEU A 114 4.40 18.40 8.83
CA LEU A 114 3.46 17.31 9.10
C LEU A 114 3.97 16.39 10.20
N ASP A 115 3.07 15.88 11.04
CA ASP A 115 3.31 14.77 11.95
C ASP A 115 2.43 13.59 11.53
N ILE A 116 3.09 12.52 11.09
CA ILE A 116 2.45 11.34 10.50
C ILE A 116 2.74 10.13 11.37
N THR A 117 1.70 9.42 11.81
CA THR A 117 1.81 8.13 12.48
C THR A 117 1.21 7.04 11.59
N ILE A 118 1.94 5.94 11.39
CA ILE A 118 1.51 4.77 10.63
C ILE A 118 1.57 3.55 11.55
N ALA A 119 0.46 2.83 11.67
CA ALA A 119 0.40 1.61 12.48
C ALA A 119 -0.53 0.58 11.83
N GLY A 120 -0.17 -0.69 11.86
CA GLY A 120 -0.99 -1.80 11.39
C GLY A 120 -1.43 -2.70 12.54
N ASP A 121 -2.61 -3.30 12.43
CA ASP A 121 -3.05 -4.33 13.37
C ASP A 121 -1.98 -5.43 13.49
N ASN A 122 -1.93 -6.09 14.66
CA ASN A 122 -0.92 -7.10 14.97
C ASN A 122 -0.87 -8.22 13.92
N ASP A 123 -2.00 -8.54 13.29
CA ASP A 123 -2.15 -9.60 12.28
C ASP A 123 -1.25 -9.44 11.04
N PHE A 124 -0.72 -8.23 10.77
CA PHE A 124 0.23 -8.02 9.68
C PHE A 124 1.63 -8.60 9.96
N TYR A 125 1.92 -8.95 11.21
CA TYR A 125 3.21 -9.44 11.68
C TYR A 125 3.05 -10.71 12.52
N SER A 126 4.04 -11.60 12.44
CA SER A 126 4.03 -12.80 13.27
C SER A 126 4.05 -12.42 14.75
N GLN A 127 3.20 -13.08 15.54
CA GLN A 127 3.10 -12.87 16.99
C GLN A 127 3.78 -13.97 17.79
N GLU A 128 4.48 -14.90 17.13
CA GLU A 128 5.10 -16.06 17.78
C GLU A 128 6.07 -15.65 18.91
N ASP A 129 6.92 -14.64 18.66
CA ASP A 129 7.85 -14.14 19.68
C ASP A 129 7.16 -13.46 20.86
N GLN A 130 6.04 -12.79 20.64
CA GLN A 130 5.26 -12.16 21.70
C GLN A 130 4.57 -13.22 22.57
N LEU A 131 3.99 -14.24 21.95
CA LEU A 131 3.38 -15.37 22.65
C LEU A 131 4.43 -16.13 23.48
N LYS A 132 5.62 -16.38 22.94
CA LYS A 132 6.74 -16.99 23.68
C LYS A 132 7.15 -16.15 24.89
N LYS A 133 7.31 -14.83 24.72
CA LYS A 133 7.64 -13.92 25.83
C LYS A 133 6.59 -13.92 26.95
N LEU A 134 5.32 -14.09 26.59
CA LEU A 134 4.20 -14.15 27.54
C LEU A 134 3.94 -15.57 28.08
N ASN A 135 4.71 -16.58 27.66
CA ASN A 135 4.47 -17.99 27.96
C ASN A 135 3.04 -18.45 27.61
N LEU A 136 2.53 -17.98 26.47
CA LEU A 136 1.19 -18.31 25.99
C LEU A 136 1.23 -19.29 24.81
N PRO A 137 0.26 -20.22 24.69
CA PRO A 137 0.15 -21.11 23.54
C PRO A 137 -0.27 -20.37 22.26
N SER A 138 0.03 -20.95 21.10
CA SER A 138 -0.34 -20.39 19.78
C SER A 138 -1.81 -20.67 19.45
N ASN A 139 -2.72 -19.90 20.03
CA ASN A 139 -4.15 -19.98 19.75
C ASN A 139 -4.83 -18.59 19.79
N ILE A 140 -6.07 -18.52 19.29
CA ILE A 140 -6.83 -17.26 19.15
C ILE A 140 -7.02 -16.55 20.51
N GLU A 141 -7.29 -17.31 21.58
CA GLU A 141 -7.45 -16.72 22.92
C GLU A 141 -6.17 -16.03 23.39
N SER A 142 -5.01 -16.64 23.15
CA SER A 142 -3.72 -16.05 23.52
C SER A 142 -3.37 -14.83 22.69
N LEU A 143 -3.65 -14.86 21.39
CA LEU A 143 -3.47 -13.69 20.51
C LEU A 143 -4.30 -12.49 20.99
N SER A 144 -5.52 -12.73 21.49
CA SER A 144 -6.38 -11.67 22.04
C SER A 144 -5.82 -10.97 23.30
N LYS A 145 -4.83 -11.59 23.97
CA LYS A 145 -4.15 -11.01 25.15
C LYS A 145 -3.02 -10.06 24.77
N ILE A 146 -2.60 -10.04 23.50
CA ILE A 146 -1.55 -9.14 23.01
C ILE A 146 -2.19 -7.77 22.74
N PRO A 147 -1.69 -6.67 23.35
CA PRO A 147 -2.22 -5.34 23.11
C PRO A 147 -2.22 -4.96 21.62
N PRO A 148 -3.24 -4.26 21.11
CA PRO A 148 -3.23 -3.75 19.75
C PRO A 148 -2.00 -2.87 19.47
N PHE A 149 -1.50 -2.90 18.23
CA PHE A 149 -0.32 -2.14 17.78
C PHE A 149 0.93 -2.42 18.63
N SER A 150 1.08 -3.67 19.07
CA SER A 150 2.22 -4.07 19.91
C SER A 150 3.54 -3.87 19.18
N HIS A 151 4.56 -3.45 19.95
CA HIS A 151 5.90 -3.30 19.44
C HIS A 151 6.51 -4.67 19.11
N THR A 152 7.04 -4.82 17.89
CA THR A 152 7.56 -6.08 17.37
C THR A 152 8.90 -6.47 18.01
N GLY A 153 9.66 -5.48 18.46
CA GLY A 153 10.98 -5.67 19.07
C GLY A 153 12.14 -5.71 18.06
N VAL A 154 11.82 -5.56 16.77
CA VAL A 154 12.79 -5.60 15.67
C VAL A 154 12.57 -4.41 14.73
N THR A 155 13.47 -4.25 13.75
CA THR A 155 13.32 -3.24 12.71
C THR A 155 12.25 -3.63 11.69
N LEU A 156 11.79 -2.68 10.87
CA LEU A 156 10.85 -2.97 9.77
C LEU A 156 11.44 -3.93 8.72
N ALA A 157 12.77 -3.99 8.58
CA ALA A 157 13.43 -4.89 7.65
C ALA A 157 13.41 -6.35 8.15
N ASP A 158 13.52 -6.53 9.46
CA ASP A 158 13.67 -7.84 10.09
C ASP A 158 12.34 -8.46 10.56
N VAL A 159 11.25 -7.68 10.58
CA VAL A 159 9.95 -8.17 11.02
C VAL A 159 9.39 -9.27 10.10
N ALA A 160 8.98 -10.39 10.70
CA ALA A 160 8.25 -11.44 10.00
C ALA A 160 6.84 -10.96 9.62
N LYS A 161 6.57 -10.85 8.32
CA LYS A 161 5.28 -10.43 7.76
C LYS A 161 4.42 -11.65 7.43
N THR A 162 3.13 -11.58 7.72
CA THR A 162 2.17 -12.70 7.51
C THR A 162 1.68 -12.87 6.08
N GLY A 163 2.07 -11.97 5.16
CA GLY A 163 1.62 -12.03 3.76
C GLY A 163 0.26 -11.36 3.48
N LEU A 164 -0.34 -10.70 4.47
CA LEU A 164 -1.59 -9.94 4.36
C LEU A 164 -1.54 -8.68 3.46
N GLY A 165 -0.41 -8.41 2.80
CA GLY A 165 -0.25 -7.23 1.95
C GLY A 165 0.01 -5.94 2.75
N SER A 166 0.81 -6.00 3.82
CA SER A 166 1.11 -4.84 4.68
C SER A 166 1.65 -3.62 3.90
N SER A 167 2.47 -3.82 2.87
CA SER A 167 2.99 -2.71 2.04
C SER A 167 1.89 -2.04 1.20
N ALA A 168 0.95 -2.81 0.66
CA ALA A 168 -0.17 -2.28 -0.11
C ALA A 168 -1.15 -1.52 0.78
N ALA A 169 -1.50 -2.10 1.94
CA ALA A 169 -2.36 -1.44 2.92
C ALA A 169 -1.73 -0.14 3.45
N LEU A 170 -0.43 -0.14 3.76
CA LEU A 170 0.32 1.04 4.17
C LEU A 170 0.32 2.14 3.10
N ILE A 171 0.68 1.81 1.86
CA ILE A 171 0.73 2.81 0.79
C ILE A 171 -0.66 3.40 0.54
N THR A 172 -1.68 2.55 0.50
CA THR A 172 -3.06 2.98 0.26
C THR A 172 -3.56 3.89 1.37
N SER A 173 -3.34 3.55 2.64
CA SER A 173 -3.76 4.40 3.76
C SER A 173 -2.97 5.72 3.80
N LEU A 174 -1.66 5.67 3.54
CA LEU A 174 -0.79 6.86 3.59
C LEU A 174 -1.08 7.85 2.48
N VAL A 175 -1.11 7.38 1.23
CA VAL A 175 -1.42 8.22 0.06
C VAL A 175 -2.80 8.84 0.23
N THR A 176 -3.80 8.03 0.59
CA THR A 176 -5.17 8.53 0.76
C THR A 176 -5.26 9.54 1.91
N ALA A 177 -4.60 9.30 3.04
CA ALA A 177 -4.57 10.25 4.17
C ALA A 177 -3.96 11.59 3.78
N LEU A 178 -2.86 11.58 3.01
CA LEU A 178 -2.22 12.79 2.50
C LEU A 178 -3.16 13.54 1.54
N LEU A 179 -3.73 12.86 0.55
CA LEU A 179 -4.63 13.49 -0.42
C LEU A 179 -5.89 14.08 0.25
N VAL A 180 -6.44 13.42 1.28
CA VAL A 180 -7.54 13.98 2.09
C VAL A 180 -7.07 15.16 2.94
N HIS A 181 -5.88 15.09 3.54
CA HIS A 181 -5.34 16.17 4.37
C HIS A 181 -5.09 17.45 3.59
N PHE A 182 -4.61 17.32 2.36
CA PHE A 182 -4.41 18.42 1.41
C PHE A 182 -5.68 18.81 0.64
N ALA A 183 -6.84 18.24 0.97
CA ALA A 183 -8.12 18.52 0.29
C ALA A 183 -8.13 18.24 -1.23
N VAL A 184 -7.25 17.37 -1.71
CA VAL A 184 -7.34 16.80 -3.07
C VAL A 184 -8.52 15.82 -3.16
N LEU A 185 -8.76 15.08 -2.07
CA LEU A 185 -9.88 14.17 -1.92
C LEU A 185 -10.83 14.65 -0.81
N PRO A 186 -12.15 14.42 -0.95
CA PRO A 186 -13.10 14.65 0.13
C PRO A 186 -12.83 13.68 1.30
N ARG A 187 -13.25 14.06 2.52
CA ARG A 187 -13.13 13.18 3.70
C ARG A 187 -13.92 11.89 3.58
N ALA A 188 -15.09 11.94 2.94
CA ALA A 188 -15.88 10.78 2.60
C ALA A 188 -15.66 10.48 1.11
N LEU A 189 -14.94 9.40 0.83
CA LEU A 189 -14.60 9.04 -0.55
C LEU A 189 -15.82 8.47 -1.29
N ASP A 190 -16.31 9.24 -2.25
CA ASP A 190 -17.19 8.75 -3.30
C ASP A 190 -16.43 7.85 -4.31
N ALA A 191 -17.12 7.36 -5.34
CA ALA A 191 -16.52 6.43 -6.29
C ALA A 191 -15.34 7.06 -7.07
N PRO A 192 -15.47 8.26 -7.67
CA PRO A 192 -14.34 8.91 -8.35
C PRO A 192 -13.15 9.19 -7.43
N ALA A 193 -13.38 9.67 -6.21
CA ALA A 193 -12.32 9.93 -5.24
C ALA A 193 -11.57 8.64 -4.87
N ARG A 194 -12.30 7.52 -4.74
CA ARG A 194 -11.72 6.21 -4.44
C ARG A 194 -10.89 5.66 -5.61
N LEU A 195 -11.35 5.86 -6.85
CA LEU A 195 -10.59 5.50 -8.05
C LEU A 195 -9.27 6.29 -8.12
N LEU A 196 -9.30 7.60 -7.84
CA LEU A 196 -8.08 8.41 -7.81
C LEU A 196 -7.14 7.95 -6.70
N ALA A 197 -7.66 7.72 -5.48
CA ALA A 197 -6.88 7.18 -4.37
C ALA A 197 -6.19 5.86 -4.73
N HIS A 198 -6.93 4.94 -5.36
CA HIS A 198 -6.40 3.68 -5.88
C HIS A 198 -5.29 3.89 -6.91
N ASN A 199 -5.54 4.68 -7.97
CA ASN A 199 -4.59 4.86 -9.07
C ASN A 199 -3.26 5.46 -8.56
N VAL A 200 -3.33 6.45 -7.66
CA VAL A 200 -2.14 7.06 -7.06
C VAL A 200 -1.41 6.05 -6.16
N ALA A 201 -2.13 5.33 -5.29
CA ALA A 201 -1.54 4.31 -4.44
C ALA A 201 -0.89 3.19 -5.25
N GLN A 202 -1.52 2.76 -6.34
CA GLN A 202 -1.04 1.70 -7.23
C GLN A 202 0.25 2.12 -7.92
N PHE A 203 0.29 3.34 -8.47
CA PHE A 203 1.49 3.92 -9.05
C PHE A 203 2.63 4.01 -8.03
N VAL A 204 2.38 4.60 -6.86
CA VAL A 204 3.38 4.76 -5.80
C VAL A 204 3.92 3.41 -5.33
N HIS A 205 3.05 2.40 -5.19
CA HIS A 205 3.43 1.05 -4.80
C HIS A 205 4.31 0.39 -5.87
N CYS A 206 3.95 0.49 -7.15
CA CYS A 206 4.79 0.00 -8.25
C CYS A 206 6.17 0.69 -8.29
N LEU A 207 6.19 2.02 -8.11
CA LEU A 207 7.43 2.80 -8.05
C LEU A 207 8.32 2.36 -6.88
N ALA A 208 7.73 2.16 -5.69
CA ALA A 208 8.45 1.67 -4.51
C ALA A 208 8.96 0.24 -4.68
N GLN A 209 8.20 -0.63 -5.34
CA GLN A 209 8.64 -1.99 -5.66
C GLN A 209 9.68 -2.03 -6.80
N GLY A 210 9.73 -1.00 -7.64
CA GLY A 210 10.59 -0.96 -8.83
C GLY A 210 10.10 -1.86 -9.97
N LYS A 211 8.83 -2.28 -9.94
CA LYS A 211 8.20 -3.09 -10.99
C LYS A 211 6.68 -2.94 -10.97
N VAL A 212 6.04 -3.24 -12.09
CA VAL A 212 4.58 -3.33 -12.17
C VAL A 212 4.15 -4.72 -11.72
N GLY A 213 3.51 -4.79 -10.55
CA GLY A 213 2.89 -6.01 -10.04
C GLY A 213 1.51 -6.26 -10.66
N SER A 214 0.79 -7.27 -10.15
CA SER A 214 -0.61 -7.50 -10.51
C SER A 214 -1.54 -6.38 -10.06
N GLY A 215 -1.27 -5.75 -8.92
CA GLY A 215 -2.08 -4.66 -8.35
C GLY A 215 -3.27 -5.09 -7.51
N PHE A 216 -3.54 -6.39 -7.38
CA PHE A 216 -4.71 -6.87 -6.63
C PHE A 216 -4.65 -6.54 -5.13
N ASP A 217 -3.45 -6.38 -4.57
CA ASP A 217 -3.22 -6.08 -3.16
C ASP A 217 -3.58 -4.61 -2.84
N VAL A 218 -3.12 -3.66 -3.67
CA VAL A 218 -3.50 -2.25 -3.55
C VAL A 218 -4.98 -2.05 -3.89
N SER A 219 -5.47 -2.74 -4.92
CA SER A 219 -6.87 -2.71 -5.30
C SER A 219 -7.79 -3.17 -4.15
N ALA A 220 -7.47 -4.28 -3.49
CA ALA A 220 -8.25 -4.74 -2.33
C ALA A 220 -8.13 -3.79 -1.12
N ALA A 221 -6.99 -3.14 -0.93
CA ALA A 221 -6.80 -2.11 0.09
C ALA A 221 -7.63 -0.83 -0.16
N ALA A 222 -8.03 -0.57 -1.41
CA ALA A 222 -8.86 0.57 -1.79
C ALA A 222 -10.35 0.23 -1.87
N PHE A 223 -10.71 -0.91 -2.46
CA PHE A 223 -12.09 -1.27 -2.78
C PHE A 223 -12.69 -2.37 -1.88
N GLY A 224 -11.86 -3.11 -1.15
CA GLY A 224 -12.30 -4.22 -0.31
C GLY A 224 -12.32 -5.55 -1.04
N SER A 225 -13.27 -6.43 -0.68
CA SER A 225 -13.41 -7.75 -1.28
C SER A 225 -13.99 -7.67 -2.70
N GLN A 226 -13.36 -8.39 -3.63
CA GLN A 226 -13.59 -8.20 -5.06
C GLN A 226 -13.15 -9.39 -5.91
N LEU A 227 -13.74 -9.51 -7.09
CA LEU A 227 -13.13 -10.17 -8.23
C LEU A 227 -12.30 -9.12 -8.99
N TYR A 228 -11.01 -9.40 -9.18
CA TYR A 228 -10.05 -8.44 -9.70
C TYR A 228 -9.41 -8.92 -11.01
N THR A 229 -9.45 -8.07 -12.04
CA THR A 229 -8.59 -8.17 -13.22
C THR A 229 -7.57 -7.04 -13.20
N ARG A 230 -6.29 -7.37 -13.42
CA ARG A 230 -5.19 -6.40 -13.46
C ARG A 230 -5.33 -5.38 -14.59
N PHE A 231 -4.74 -4.21 -14.38
CA PHE A 231 -4.57 -3.20 -15.42
C PHE A 231 -3.39 -3.51 -16.36
N SER A 232 -3.42 -2.88 -17.52
CA SER A 232 -2.34 -2.81 -18.52
C SER A 232 -1.19 -1.92 -18.01
N PRO A 233 0.03 -2.46 -17.81
CA PRO A 233 1.19 -1.70 -17.29
C PRO A 233 1.49 -0.39 -18.00
N GLU A 234 1.12 -0.30 -19.27
CA GLU A 234 1.35 0.81 -20.19
C GLU A 234 0.79 2.12 -19.63
N VAL A 235 -0.29 2.09 -18.84
CA VAL A 235 -0.92 3.29 -18.28
C VAL A 235 0.01 4.06 -17.35
N ILE A 236 0.86 3.39 -16.57
CA ILE A 236 1.80 4.05 -15.62
C ILE A 236 3.25 4.06 -16.10
N LYS A 237 3.55 3.38 -17.21
CA LYS A 237 4.92 3.28 -17.74
C LYS A 237 5.60 4.66 -17.92
N PRO A 238 4.94 5.71 -18.47
CA PRO A 238 5.56 7.03 -18.61
C PRO A 238 6.04 7.62 -17.28
N LEU A 239 5.29 7.38 -16.19
CA LEU A 239 5.63 7.85 -14.85
C LEU A 239 6.75 7.02 -14.21
N MET A 240 6.86 5.73 -14.56
CA MET A 240 7.86 4.82 -14.00
C MET A 240 9.26 4.96 -14.62
N ASP A 241 9.34 5.29 -15.91
CA ASP A 241 10.61 5.35 -16.67
C ASP A 241 11.44 6.62 -16.38
N GLY A 242 11.06 7.44 -15.39
CA GLY A 242 11.87 8.57 -14.92
C GLY A 242 11.87 9.80 -15.84
N THR A 243 11.10 9.79 -16.94
CA THR A 243 10.80 11.01 -17.71
C THR A 243 9.91 12.01 -16.95
N ALA A 244 9.43 11.60 -15.77
CA ALA A 244 8.43 12.25 -14.93
C ALA A 244 8.92 13.45 -14.09
N GLY A 245 10.19 13.88 -14.21
CA GLY A 245 10.68 15.07 -13.49
C GLY A 245 9.97 16.38 -13.89
N THR A 246 9.25 16.38 -15.02
CA THR A 246 8.53 17.54 -15.58
C THR A 246 7.09 17.24 -16.02
N GLN A 247 6.64 15.98 -15.98
CA GLN A 247 5.29 15.64 -16.44
C GLN A 247 4.27 15.72 -15.30
N PRO A 248 3.11 16.36 -15.52
CA PRO A 248 2.01 16.36 -14.55
C PRO A 248 1.52 14.94 -14.24
N LEU A 249 1.21 14.66 -12.97
CA LEU A 249 0.76 13.35 -12.52
C LEU A 249 -0.74 13.15 -12.76
N PHE A 250 -1.55 14.21 -12.61
CA PHE A 250 -3.01 14.11 -12.63
C PHE A 250 -3.57 13.52 -13.92
N PRO A 251 -3.12 13.90 -15.15
CA PRO A 251 -3.68 13.36 -16.39
C PRO A 251 -3.56 11.83 -16.48
N THR A 252 -2.43 11.27 -16.03
CA THR A 252 -2.20 9.83 -16.06
C THR A 252 -2.97 9.10 -14.95
N LEU A 253 -3.05 9.70 -13.75
CA LEU A 253 -3.66 9.06 -12.57
C LEU A 253 -5.17 9.32 -12.45
N SER A 254 -5.71 10.24 -13.25
CA SER A 254 -7.11 10.65 -13.25
C SER A 254 -8.05 9.45 -13.43
N PRO A 255 -9.18 9.39 -12.69
CA PRO A 255 -10.23 8.40 -12.93
C PRO A 255 -10.86 8.49 -14.32
N GLN A 256 -10.68 9.60 -15.03
CA GLN A 256 -11.18 9.80 -16.39
C GLN A 256 -10.22 9.27 -17.46
N ASN A 257 -9.01 8.84 -17.09
CA ASN A 257 -8.06 8.24 -18.03
C ASN A 257 -8.51 6.81 -18.38
N PRO A 258 -8.96 6.56 -19.63
CA PRO A 258 -9.51 5.26 -20.03
C PRO A 258 -8.45 4.16 -20.14
N ALA A 259 -7.16 4.49 -20.11
CA ALA A 259 -6.09 3.51 -20.12
C ALA A 259 -5.99 2.73 -18.79
N TRP A 260 -6.63 3.19 -17.72
CA TRP A 260 -6.86 2.38 -16.53
C TRP A 260 -7.98 1.38 -16.80
N ASP A 261 -7.61 0.20 -17.29
CA ASP A 261 -8.50 -0.86 -17.77
C ASP A 261 -8.67 -2.02 -16.76
N TYR A 262 -8.27 -1.85 -15.50
CA TYR A 262 -8.56 -2.84 -14.46
C TYR A 262 -10.07 -3.03 -14.31
N ARG A 263 -10.46 -4.24 -13.90
CA ARG A 263 -11.85 -4.55 -13.53
C ARG A 263 -11.93 -4.95 -12.07
N VAL A 264 -12.86 -4.33 -11.38
CA VAL A 264 -13.20 -4.60 -9.97
C VAL A 264 -14.69 -4.90 -9.94
N GLU A 265 -15.03 -6.15 -9.64
CA GLU A 265 -16.41 -6.58 -9.49
C GLU A 265 -16.68 -6.93 -8.02
N PRO A 266 -17.82 -6.51 -7.43
CA PRO A 266 -18.13 -6.81 -6.05
C PRO A 266 -18.13 -8.32 -5.77
N PHE A 267 -17.43 -8.73 -4.71
CA PHE A 267 -17.45 -10.10 -4.23
C PHE A 267 -17.66 -10.12 -2.72
N GLN A 268 -18.51 -11.03 -2.25
CA GLN A 268 -18.72 -11.29 -0.84
C GLN A 268 -18.67 -12.80 -0.59
N LEU A 269 -18.14 -13.18 0.56
CA LEU A 269 -18.24 -14.56 1.01
C LEU A 269 -19.70 -14.92 1.26
N PRO A 270 -20.08 -16.20 1.10
CA PRO A 270 -21.40 -16.66 1.49
C PRO A 270 -21.71 -16.30 2.95
N PRO A 271 -22.98 -15.98 3.28
CA PRO A 271 -23.38 -15.70 4.65
C PRO A 271 -22.90 -16.78 5.63
N PHE A 272 -22.56 -16.37 6.85
CA PHE A 272 -22.06 -17.25 7.91
C PHE A 272 -20.70 -17.92 7.64
N THR A 273 -19.96 -17.46 6.63
CA THR A 273 -18.58 -17.89 6.40
C THR A 273 -17.60 -17.05 7.21
N ARG A 274 -16.71 -17.70 7.97
CA ARG A 274 -15.57 -17.05 8.63
C ARG A 274 -14.27 -17.63 8.06
N LEU A 275 -13.43 -16.75 7.50
CA LEU A 275 -12.06 -17.12 7.13
C LEU A 275 -11.15 -16.96 8.34
N LEU A 276 -10.31 -17.97 8.57
CA LEU A 276 -9.29 -18.00 9.60
C LEU A 276 -7.94 -18.06 8.90
N LEU A 277 -7.05 -17.12 9.24
CA LEU A 277 -5.69 -17.14 8.73
C LEU A 277 -4.76 -17.73 9.78
N ALA A 278 -3.97 -18.70 9.37
CA ALA A 278 -2.90 -19.27 10.19
C ALA A 278 -1.57 -18.76 9.66
N ASP A 279 -0.83 -18.08 10.52
CA ASP A 279 0.56 -17.74 10.25
C ASP A 279 1.43 -19.00 10.39
N ILE A 280 2.33 -19.22 9.43
CA ILE A 280 3.26 -20.35 9.40
C ILE A 280 4.70 -19.94 9.67
N HIS A 281 4.97 -18.67 10.04
CA HIS A 281 6.29 -18.07 10.33
C HIS A 281 7.34 -18.17 9.20
N ALA A 282 7.07 -18.94 8.15
CA ALA A 282 7.84 -19.06 6.93
C ALA A 282 7.25 -18.09 5.88
N GLY A 283 7.75 -16.85 5.87
CA GLY A 283 7.46 -15.95 4.76
C GLY A 283 7.94 -16.55 3.45
N SER A 284 7.10 -16.55 2.40
CA SER A 284 7.57 -16.91 1.05
C SER A 284 8.26 -15.70 0.42
N ASN A 285 9.41 -15.90 -0.24
CA ASN A 285 10.04 -14.86 -1.05
C ASN A 285 9.25 -14.71 -2.37
N THR A 286 8.10 -14.03 -2.29
CA THR A 286 7.13 -13.86 -3.39
C THR A 286 7.76 -13.36 -4.70
N PRO A 287 8.71 -12.40 -4.71
CA PRO A 287 9.40 -11.99 -5.94
C PRO A 287 10.16 -13.13 -6.64
N SER A 288 10.82 -14.01 -5.88
CA SER A 288 11.58 -15.14 -6.42
C SER A 288 10.65 -16.17 -7.09
N LEU A 289 9.52 -16.49 -6.45
CA LEU A 289 8.56 -17.46 -7.00
C LEU A 289 7.86 -16.91 -8.26
N VAL A 290 7.40 -15.65 -8.24
CA VAL A 290 6.84 -14.98 -9.43
C VAL A 290 7.84 -15.02 -10.59
N GLY A 291 9.10 -14.69 -10.33
CA GLY A 291 10.16 -14.72 -11.35
C GLY A 291 10.37 -16.10 -11.96
N LYS A 292 10.28 -17.17 -11.15
CA LYS A 292 10.36 -18.56 -11.65
C LYS A 292 9.17 -18.92 -12.53
N VAL A 293 7.95 -18.55 -12.14
CA VAL A 293 6.74 -18.82 -12.94
C VAL A 293 6.78 -18.08 -14.28
N LEU A 294 7.18 -16.80 -14.28
CA LEU A 294 7.31 -16.02 -15.52
C LEU A 294 8.36 -16.61 -16.46
N LYS A 295 9.54 -16.98 -15.93
CA LYS A 295 10.59 -17.66 -16.72
C LYS A 295 10.12 -18.99 -17.30
N TRP A 296 9.41 -19.79 -16.52
CA TRP A 296 8.84 -21.06 -17.01
C TRP A 296 7.85 -20.82 -18.16
N ARG A 297 6.98 -19.81 -18.03
CA ARG A 297 6.01 -19.45 -19.09
C ARG A 297 6.70 -19.02 -20.39
N GLU A 298 7.79 -18.27 -20.30
CA GLU A 298 8.58 -17.86 -21.47
C GLU A 298 9.27 -19.06 -22.16
N GLN A 299 9.69 -20.06 -21.39
CA GLN A 299 10.41 -21.24 -21.88
C GLN A 299 9.50 -22.32 -22.48
N ASP A 300 8.23 -22.39 -22.07
CA ASP A 300 7.32 -23.50 -22.41
C ASP A 300 5.97 -22.98 -22.95
N SER A 301 6.03 -22.19 -24.03
CA SER A 301 4.89 -21.43 -24.57
C SER A 301 3.71 -22.30 -25.05
N THR A 302 3.92 -23.59 -25.30
CA THR A 302 2.89 -24.53 -25.77
C THR A 302 2.19 -25.28 -24.62
N THR A 303 2.86 -25.46 -23.48
CA THR A 303 2.34 -26.18 -22.29
C THR A 303 1.92 -25.22 -21.17
N GLY A 304 2.51 -24.02 -21.13
CA GLY A 304 2.30 -22.99 -20.12
C GLY A 304 0.85 -22.51 -19.97
N ALA A 305 0.10 -22.50 -21.07
CA ALA A 305 -1.32 -22.12 -21.09
C ALA A 305 -2.25 -23.22 -20.56
N ARG A 306 -1.83 -24.49 -20.54
CA ARG A 306 -2.66 -25.64 -20.09
C ARG A 306 -2.39 -26.06 -18.65
N SER A 307 -1.17 -25.85 -18.14
CA SER A 307 -0.76 -26.39 -16.83
C SER A 307 -0.91 -25.45 -15.65
N ALA A 308 -1.30 -24.18 -15.85
CA ALA A 308 -1.63 -23.29 -14.73
C ALA A 308 -2.82 -23.78 -13.87
N LEU A 309 -3.61 -24.72 -14.42
CA LEU A 309 -4.67 -25.46 -13.73
C LEU A 309 -4.15 -26.61 -12.82
N ALA A 310 -2.87 -26.99 -12.90
CA ALA A 310 -2.33 -28.19 -12.25
C ALA A 310 -1.48 -27.93 -11.00
N LEU A 311 -1.27 -26.66 -10.61
CA LEU A 311 -0.47 -26.28 -9.43
C LEU A 311 -1.33 -25.98 -8.18
N GLU A 312 -2.63 -26.27 -8.22
CA GLU A 312 -3.56 -26.13 -7.08
C GLU A 312 -3.89 -27.47 -6.39
N GLY A 313 -2.99 -28.47 -6.50
CA GLY A 313 -3.07 -29.74 -5.77
C GLY A 313 -2.25 -29.75 -4.49
#